data_AF-A0A4Q3J4U6-F1
#
_entry.id   AF-A0A4Q3J4U6-F1
#
_cell.length_a   1.000
_cell.length_b   1.000
_cell.length_c   1.000
_cell.angle_alpha   90.00
_cell.angle_beta   90.00
_cell.angle_gamma   90.00
#
_symmetry.space_group_name_H-M   'P 1'
#
loop_
_entity.id
_entity.type
_entity.pdbx_description
1 polymer ?
#
loop_
_entity_poly.entity_id
_entity_poly.type
_entity_poly.pdbx_seq_one_letter_code
_entity_poly.pdbx_strand_id
1 'polypeptide(L)'
;AELLERMVADIYGDNALVRRGIIPPELVARNTEFLRPMVGVKPASGHFLHFCAFELGRGPDGGWWVLGDRTQAPSGAGFALENRVATTRALSDIYAGMHVHRLAGFFRDFRDTLNAQANSEDGGRVGILTPGQHNETYFEHAYIARYLGFMLLEGEDLVVENGQVMVRTVSGLKPVSVLWRRMDASFVDPLELRYDSRIGTPGMAEALRQGSISMVNALGSGILETRAFSAFMPRLSRELMGEELALPSIATWWCGQPAERQHVIDNFDRLMVGPAFATGLAIDDQKATFLGATLGDEERAAMLRRLETEGSSLVGQEPVRLSTAPVHVNGRLEPRPITLRVYAARTADGWNIIPGGFARVGSTTDTTAIAMQRGGQAADVWVISSKPVERVTLLPQDGERLVRNSAGSLPSRAADNLLWLGRYAERCEATVRILRAYNARLAELSNPDLPILKHTRTYLESIGVDAAEGMPPRLLWAIDSAVHSAGQIRDRFSPDGWLALTDLRKTSRDFAARVRPGDDATRAMTVLLRKLAGFSGLVHENMYRFAGWRFLEIGRRLERGIQLAGIVGWFTG
;
A
#
# COMPACT_ATOMS: atom_id res chain seq x y z
N ALA A 1 9.82 3.92 -19.70
CA ALA A 1 10.68 3.88 -18.49
C ALA A 1 11.98 4.65 -18.69
N GLU A 2 12.82 4.28 -19.66
CA GLU A 2 14.11 4.95 -19.90
C GLU A 2 13.98 6.43 -20.30
N LEU A 3 12.99 6.78 -21.13
CA LEU A 3 12.67 8.18 -21.44
C LEU A 3 12.40 9.00 -20.15
N LEU A 4 11.59 8.45 -19.25
CA LEU A 4 11.23 9.10 -17.98
C LEU A 4 12.45 9.25 -17.05
N GLU A 5 13.36 8.27 -17.02
CA GLU A 5 14.62 8.36 -16.28
C GLU A 5 15.45 9.55 -16.76
N ARG A 6 15.64 9.68 -18.09
CA ARG A 6 16.41 10.79 -18.66
C ARG A 6 15.75 12.15 -18.40
N MET A 7 14.42 12.20 -18.44
CA MET A 7 13.68 13.42 -18.13
C MET A 7 13.88 13.87 -16.69
N VAL A 8 13.71 13.00 -15.69
CA VAL A 8 13.87 13.40 -14.28
C VAL A 8 15.33 13.74 -13.96
N ALA A 9 16.28 13.02 -14.56
CA ALA A 9 17.70 13.33 -14.44
C ALA A 9 18.04 14.72 -15.01
N ASP A 10 17.44 15.11 -16.13
CA ASP A 10 17.59 16.47 -16.68
C ASP A 10 16.93 17.52 -15.79
N ILE A 11 15.67 17.32 -15.36
CA ILE A 11 14.90 18.26 -14.54
C ILE A 11 15.62 18.59 -13.22
N TYR A 12 16.22 17.58 -12.57
CA TYR A 12 16.97 17.76 -11.32
C TYR A 12 18.46 18.03 -11.51
N GLY A 13 18.97 17.93 -12.75
CA GLY A 13 20.36 18.17 -13.12
C GLY A 13 20.54 19.47 -13.90
N ASP A 14 21.03 19.35 -15.14
CA ASP A 14 21.42 20.50 -15.99
C ASP A 14 20.24 21.30 -16.55
N ASN A 15 19.02 20.77 -16.43
CA ASN A 15 17.78 21.39 -16.88
C ASN A 15 17.83 21.84 -18.36
N ALA A 16 18.43 21.01 -19.22
CA ALA A 16 18.62 21.31 -20.63
C ALA A 16 17.30 21.31 -21.40
N LEU A 17 16.31 20.51 -21.00
CA LEU A 17 14.99 20.48 -21.63
C LEU A 17 14.27 21.83 -21.53
N VAL A 18 14.35 22.49 -20.37
CA VAL A 18 13.79 23.83 -20.20
C VAL A 18 14.65 24.88 -20.90
N ARG A 19 15.99 24.83 -20.73
CA ARG A 19 16.93 25.77 -21.36
C ARG A 19 16.82 25.80 -22.89
N ARG A 20 16.55 24.65 -23.51
CA ARG A 20 16.36 24.51 -24.98
C ARG A 20 14.94 24.78 -25.44
N GLY A 21 14.00 25.12 -24.55
CA GLY A 21 12.59 25.36 -24.89
C GLY A 21 11.86 24.10 -25.37
N ILE A 22 12.28 22.92 -24.94
CA ILE A 22 11.57 21.66 -25.19
C ILE A 22 10.40 21.54 -24.21
N ILE A 23 10.66 21.86 -22.93
CA ILE A 23 9.65 21.93 -21.87
C ILE A 23 9.50 23.40 -21.42
N PRO A 24 8.27 23.93 -21.32
CA PRO A 24 8.01 25.24 -20.73
C PRO A 24 8.46 25.32 -19.26
N PRO A 25 9.16 26.39 -18.83
CA PRO A 25 9.67 26.51 -17.46
C PRO A 25 8.57 26.47 -16.39
N GLU A 26 7.40 27.00 -16.70
CA GLU A 26 6.25 27.02 -15.80
C GLU A 26 5.70 25.63 -15.46
N LEU A 27 5.88 24.62 -16.32
CA LEU A 27 5.49 23.24 -16.03
C LEU A 27 6.34 22.58 -14.95
N VAL A 28 7.56 23.07 -14.74
CA VAL A 28 8.45 22.61 -13.67
C VAL A 28 8.32 23.53 -12.46
N ALA A 29 8.45 24.84 -12.66
CA ALA A 29 8.55 25.81 -11.56
C ALA A 29 7.27 25.95 -10.71
N ARG A 30 6.09 25.73 -11.32
CA ARG A 30 4.78 25.76 -10.63
C ARG A 30 4.32 24.39 -10.13
N ASN A 31 5.07 23.33 -10.46
CA ASN A 31 4.69 21.99 -10.12
C ASN A 31 4.90 21.72 -8.63
N THR A 32 3.87 21.24 -7.96
CA THR A 32 3.91 20.92 -6.54
C THR A 32 4.72 19.66 -6.24
N GLU A 33 4.89 18.79 -7.23
CA GLU A 33 5.77 17.60 -7.15
C GLU A 33 7.25 17.95 -7.39
N PHE A 34 7.56 19.17 -7.84
CA PHE A 34 8.95 19.61 -8.02
C PHE A 34 9.58 20.02 -6.69
N LEU A 35 10.36 19.10 -6.12
CA LEU A 35 11.08 19.32 -4.86
C LEU A 35 12.37 20.13 -5.03
N ARG A 36 12.29 21.45 -4.88
CA ARG A 36 13.47 22.35 -4.96
C ARG A 36 14.67 21.91 -4.11
N PRO A 37 14.52 21.41 -2.86
CA PRO A 37 15.65 20.97 -2.03
C PRO A 37 16.46 19.79 -2.63
N MET A 38 15.91 19.10 -3.64
CA MET A 38 16.53 17.95 -4.29
C MET A 38 17.27 18.30 -5.59
N VAL A 39 17.27 19.57 -6.02
CA VAL A 39 17.99 19.99 -7.23
C VAL A 39 19.50 19.80 -7.04
N GLY A 40 20.15 19.16 -8.02
CA GLY A 40 21.57 18.83 -8.00
C GLY A 40 21.92 17.57 -7.21
N VAL A 41 20.96 16.97 -6.48
CA VAL A 41 21.20 15.74 -5.72
C VAL A 41 21.23 14.55 -6.69
N LYS A 42 22.37 13.85 -6.73
CA LYS A 42 22.53 12.62 -7.52
C LYS A 42 22.17 11.40 -6.66
N PRO A 43 21.25 10.52 -7.10
CA PRO A 43 20.93 9.30 -6.35
C PRO A 43 22.17 8.42 -6.15
N ALA A 44 22.34 7.86 -4.95
CA ALA A 44 23.47 6.98 -4.62
C ALA A 44 23.54 5.74 -5.53
N SER A 45 22.39 5.25 -6.00
CA SER A 45 22.32 4.14 -6.96
C SER A 45 22.66 4.53 -8.41
N GLY A 46 22.89 5.82 -8.68
CA GLY A 46 23.09 6.36 -10.02
C GLY A 46 21.80 6.57 -10.83
N HIS A 47 20.64 6.18 -10.30
CA HIS A 47 19.36 6.25 -11.02
C HIS A 47 18.24 6.86 -10.17
N PHE A 48 17.34 7.61 -10.81
CA PHE A 48 16.16 8.17 -10.14
C PHE A 48 15.02 7.15 -10.04
N LEU A 49 14.81 6.36 -11.10
CA LEU A 49 13.71 5.42 -11.22
C LEU A 49 14.21 3.97 -11.16
N HIS A 50 13.55 3.17 -10.32
CA HIS A 50 13.81 1.74 -10.18
C HIS A 50 12.55 0.89 -10.29
N PHE A 51 11.39 1.43 -9.93
CA PHE A 51 10.13 0.70 -9.99
C PHE A 51 9.02 1.63 -10.50
N CYS A 52 8.58 1.42 -11.73
CA CYS A 52 7.56 2.23 -12.39
C CYS A 52 6.33 1.38 -12.71
N ALA A 53 5.18 2.03 -12.86
CA ALA A 53 4.01 1.40 -13.48
C ALA A 53 3.45 2.24 -14.62
N PHE A 54 2.89 1.57 -15.62
CA PHE A 54 2.30 2.18 -16.80
C PHE A 54 0.85 1.74 -16.89
N GLU A 55 -0.05 2.72 -16.97
CA GLU A 55 -1.47 2.49 -17.19
C GLU A 55 -1.72 2.36 -18.69
N LEU A 56 -2.19 1.21 -19.11
CA LEU A 56 -2.41 0.89 -20.51
C LEU A 56 -3.91 0.76 -20.80
N GLY A 57 -4.32 1.36 -21.91
CA GLY A 57 -5.63 1.16 -22.51
C GLY A 57 -5.45 0.45 -23.84
N ARG A 58 -6.35 -0.50 -24.12
CA ARG A 58 -6.45 -1.11 -25.44
C ARG A 58 -7.72 -0.62 -26.11
N GLY A 59 -7.64 -0.26 -27.37
CA GLY A 59 -8.77 0.21 -28.17
C GLY A 59 -9.63 -0.90 -28.74
N PRO A 60 -10.84 -0.58 -29.22
CA PRO A 60 -11.67 -1.52 -29.96
C PRO A 60 -11.02 -2.04 -31.25
N ASP A 61 -10.12 -1.26 -31.85
CA ASP A 61 -9.31 -1.61 -33.03
C ASP A 61 -8.09 -2.50 -32.67
N GLY A 62 -7.87 -2.75 -31.38
CA GLY A 62 -6.77 -3.55 -30.87
C GLY A 62 -5.48 -2.76 -30.60
N GLY A 63 -5.44 -1.45 -30.91
CA GLY A 63 -4.32 -0.56 -30.60
C GLY A 63 -4.10 -0.40 -29.10
N TRP A 64 -2.87 -0.08 -28.69
CA TRP A 64 -2.52 0.12 -27.28
C TRP A 64 -1.99 1.54 -27.08
N TRP A 65 -2.38 2.15 -25.96
CA TRP A 65 -1.91 3.47 -25.55
C TRP A 65 -1.49 3.50 -24.09
N VAL A 66 -0.52 4.35 -23.79
CA VAL A 66 -0.21 4.75 -22.42
C VAL A 66 -1.21 5.83 -21.99
N LEU A 67 -2.02 5.50 -20.99
CA LEU A 67 -3.00 6.41 -20.38
C LEU A 67 -2.35 7.31 -19.32
N GLY A 68 -1.31 6.81 -18.66
CA GLY A 68 -0.52 7.57 -17.71
C GLY A 68 0.60 6.75 -17.08
N ASP A 69 1.55 7.47 -16.49
CA ASP A 69 2.76 6.93 -15.88
C ASP A 69 2.68 7.05 -14.36
N ARG A 70 3.25 6.07 -13.65
CA ARG A 70 3.36 6.06 -12.18
C ARG A 70 4.80 5.85 -11.76
N THR A 71 5.42 6.89 -11.22
CA THR A 71 6.83 7.00 -10.89
C THR A 71 7.08 7.46 -9.46
N GLN A 72 6.09 8.02 -8.76
CA GLN A 72 6.17 8.44 -7.37
C GLN A 72 6.30 7.23 -6.43
N ALA A 73 5.22 6.47 -6.28
CA ALA A 73 5.10 5.31 -5.40
C ALA A 73 4.02 4.33 -5.93
N PRO A 74 4.22 3.73 -7.12
CA PRO A 74 3.17 2.96 -7.81
C PRO A 74 2.67 1.76 -7.00
N SER A 75 1.34 1.65 -6.84
CA SER A 75 0.62 0.54 -6.20
C SER A 75 0.09 -0.52 -7.18
N GLY A 76 -0.45 -1.62 -6.65
CA GLY A 76 -1.11 -2.71 -7.37
C GLY A 76 -0.24 -3.93 -7.65
N ALA A 77 1.09 -3.85 -7.46
CA ALA A 77 1.99 -4.96 -7.77
C ALA A 77 1.78 -6.14 -6.79
N GLY A 78 1.51 -5.85 -5.52
CA GLY A 78 1.16 -6.87 -4.54
C GLY A 78 -0.21 -7.50 -4.80
N PHE A 79 -1.16 -6.70 -5.29
CA PHE A 79 -2.48 -7.22 -5.72
C PHE A 79 -2.37 -8.10 -6.97
N ALA A 80 -1.53 -7.75 -7.96
CA ALA A 80 -1.27 -8.61 -9.11
C ALA A 80 -0.72 -9.98 -8.69
N LEU A 81 0.20 -9.98 -7.72
CA LEU A 81 0.76 -11.21 -7.16
C LEU A 81 -0.28 -12.03 -6.38
N GLU A 82 -1.08 -11.40 -5.52
CA GLU A 82 -2.14 -12.07 -4.78
C GLU A 82 -3.22 -12.66 -5.71
N ASN A 83 -3.67 -11.87 -6.69
CA ASN A 83 -4.61 -12.33 -7.72
C ASN A 83 -4.08 -13.56 -8.44
N ARG A 84 -2.78 -13.58 -8.77
CA ARG A 84 -2.15 -14.74 -9.39
C ARG A 84 -2.20 -15.97 -8.49
N VAL A 85 -1.88 -15.81 -7.21
CA VAL A 85 -1.91 -16.92 -6.23
C VAL A 85 -3.35 -17.43 -6.05
N ALA A 86 -4.32 -16.54 -5.92
CA ALA A 86 -5.73 -16.88 -5.75
C ALA A 86 -6.28 -17.61 -6.98
N THR A 87 -6.04 -17.08 -8.18
CA THR A 87 -6.54 -17.64 -9.44
C THR A 87 -5.90 -18.98 -9.76
N THR A 88 -4.59 -19.13 -9.49
CA THR A 88 -3.89 -20.42 -9.65
C THR A 88 -4.48 -21.51 -8.76
N ARG A 89 -4.95 -21.17 -7.54
CA ARG A 89 -5.60 -22.12 -6.63
C ARG A 89 -7.03 -22.43 -7.05
N ALA A 90 -7.80 -21.40 -7.41
CA ALA A 90 -9.21 -21.55 -7.77
C ALA A 90 -9.41 -22.26 -9.12
N LEU A 91 -8.50 -22.05 -10.08
CA LEU A 91 -8.58 -22.55 -11.46
C LEU A 91 -7.39 -23.45 -11.80
N SER A 92 -6.97 -24.31 -10.85
CA SER A 92 -5.73 -25.08 -10.98
C SER A 92 -5.66 -25.95 -12.25
N ASP A 93 -6.79 -26.57 -12.64
CA ASP A 93 -6.88 -27.41 -13.84
C ASP A 93 -6.67 -26.62 -15.14
N ILE A 94 -7.26 -25.41 -15.21
CA ILE A 94 -7.12 -24.50 -16.37
C ILE A 94 -5.70 -23.94 -16.41
N TYR A 95 -5.19 -23.49 -15.27
CA TYR A 95 -3.88 -22.88 -15.16
C TYR A 95 -2.75 -23.82 -15.59
N ALA A 96 -2.86 -25.11 -15.27
CA ALA A 96 -1.87 -26.12 -15.63
C ALA A 96 -1.69 -26.28 -17.16
N GLY A 97 -2.76 -26.10 -17.94
CA GLY A 97 -2.72 -26.26 -19.40
C GLY A 97 -2.34 -25.01 -20.21
N MET A 98 -2.34 -23.82 -19.60
CA MET A 98 -2.22 -22.54 -20.33
C MET A 98 -0.79 -21.96 -20.38
N HIS A 99 0.20 -22.65 -19.82
CA HIS A 99 1.61 -22.21 -19.80
C HIS A 99 1.78 -20.72 -19.43
N VAL A 100 1.08 -20.28 -18.39
CA VAL A 100 1.10 -18.88 -17.95
C VAL A 100 2.46 -18.53 -17.34
N HIS A 101 3.03 -17.39 -17.74
CA HIS A 101 4.30 -16.91 -17.19
C HIS A 101 4.19 -16.60 -15.69
N ARG A 102 5.18 -17.01 -14.91
CA ARG A 102 5.22 -16.77 -13.45
C ARG A 102 5.72 -15.36 -13.15
N LEU A 103 5.08 -14.70 -12.18
CA LEU A 103 5.49 -13.38 -11.70
C LEU A 103 6.71 -13.43 -10.76
N ALA A 104 7.03 -14.61 -10.21
CA ALA A 104 8.08 -14.76 -9.20
C ALA A 104 9.47 -14.34 -9.69
N GLY A 105 9.81 -14.56 -10.98
CA GLY A 105 11.09 -14.14 -11.55
C GLY A 105 11.29 -12.63 -11.46
N PHE A 106 10.34 -11.85 -11.96
CA PHE A 106 10.36 -10.38 -11.89
C PHE A 106 10.63 -9.86 -10.47
N PHE A 107 9.92 -10.41 -9.48
CA PHE A 107 10.09 -10.01 -8.07
C PHE A 107 11.41 -10.47 -7.47
N ARG A 108 11.94 -11.64 -7.88
CA ARG A 108 13.26 -12.11 -7.46
C ARG A 108 14.33 -11.16 -7.99
N ASP A 109 14.33 -10.89 -9.29
CA ASP A 109 15.37 -10.09 -9.95
C ASP A 109 15.38 -8.65 -9.37
N PHE A 110 14.20 -8.11 -9.07
CA PHE A 110 14.08 -6.83 -8.38
C PHE A 110 14.61 -6.88 -6.93
N ARG A 111 14.25 -7.92 -6.15
CA ARG A 111 14.76 -8.12 -4.78
C ARG A 111 16.28 -8.21 -4.76
N ASP A 112 16.84 -8.99 -5.68
CA ASP A 112 18.28 -9.24 -5.75
C ASP A 112 19.02 -7.96 -6.18
N THR A 113 18.43 -7.15 -7.07
CA THR A 113 18.94 -5.82 -7.41
C THR A 113 19.00 -4.89 -6.19
N LEU A 114 17.92 -4.82 -5.40
CA LEU A 114 17.92 -3.98 -4.18
C LEU A 114 18.92 -4.47 -3.12
N ASN A 115 19.06 -5.78 -2.96
CA ASN A 115 20.05 -6.35 -2.05
C ASN A 115 21.49 -6.11 -2.51
N ALA A 116 21.74 -6.13 -3.83
CA ALA A 116 23.05 -5.80 -4.39
C ALA A 116 23.40 -4.31 -4.23
N GLN A 117 22.40 -3.42 -4.24
CA GLN A 117 22.57 -2.00 -3.94
C GLN A 117 22.80 -1.73 -2.45
N ALA A 118 22.36 -2.62 -1.56
CA ALA A 118 22.57 -2.45 -0.14
C ALA A 118 24.05 -2.65 0.20
N ASN A 119 24.70 -1.59 0.73
CA ASN A 119 26.10 -1.67 1.13
C ASN A 119 26.31 -2.73 2.24
N SER A 120 26.84 -3.89 1.85
CA SER A 120 27.07 -5.01 2.77
C SER A 120 28.28 -4.80 3.70
N GLU A 121 29.22 -3.93 3.32
CA GLU A 121 30.44 -3.67 4.11
C GLU A 121 30.12 -2.99 5.44
N ASP A 122 29.14 -2.08 5.44
CA ASP A 122 28.65 -1.40 6.64
C ASP A 122 27.46 -2.11 7.31
N GLY A 123 27.06 -3.28 6.81
CA GLY A 123 25.88 -4.02 7.29
C GLY A 123 24.53 -3.39 6.94
N GLY A 124 24.50 -2.54 5.91
CA GLY A 124 23.32 -1.86 5.39
C GLY A 124 22.26 -2.83 4.86
N ARG A 125 20.99 -2.47 5.02
CA ARG A 125 19.84 -3.34 4.72
C ARG A 125 18.84 -2.65 3.79
N VAL A 126 18.03 -3.49 3.14
CA VAL A 126 16.84 -3.06 2.38
C VAL A 126 15.61 -3.03 3.30
N GLY A 127 14.83 -1.96 3.21
CA GLY A 127 13.52 -1.82 3.84
C GLY A 127 12.46 -1.27 2.89
N ILE A 128 11.20 -1.45 3.26
CA ILE A 128 10.04 -0.80 2.63
C ILE A 128 9.54 0.28 3.58
N LEU A 129 9.57 1.54 3.14
CA LEU A 129 9.03 2.68 3.90
C LEU A 129 7.54 2.84 3.60
N THR A 130 6.70 2.65 4.61
CA THR A 130 5.23 2.75 4.51
C THR A 130 4.69 3.91 5.36
N PRO A 131 3.61 4.58 4.92
CA PRO A 131 2.91 5.59 5.73
C PRO A 131 2.08 4.98 6.89
N GLY A 132 2.00 3.65 6.99
CA GLY A 132 1.31 2.93 8.06
C GLY A 132 -0.11 2.44 7.70
N GLN A 133 -0.79 1.85 8.68
CA GLN A 133 -2.04 1.08 8.49
C GLN A 133 -3.23 1.86 7.92
N HIS A 134 -3.22 3.19 8.06
CA HIS A 134 -4.33 4.04 7.63
C HIS A 134 -4.26 4.38 6.14
N ASN A 135 -3.22 3.92 5.43
CA ASN A 135 -3.15 4.01 3.99
C ASN A 135 -3.93 2.86 3.32
N GLU A 136 -4.70 3.20 2.28
CA GLU A 136 -5.52 2.27 1.51
C GLU A 136 -4.75 1.07 0.92
N THR A 137 -3.45 1.25 0.64
CA THR A 137 -2.58 0.22 0.06
C THR A 137 -1.64 -0.44 1.08
N TYR A 138 -1.81 -0.18 2.38
CA TYR A 138 -0.95 -0.78 3.43
C TYR A 138 -0.89 -2.31 3.37
N PHE A 139 -2.02 -2.96 3.02
CA PHE A 139 -2.06 -4.40 2.83
C PHE A 139 -1.03 -4.88 1.80
N GLU A 140 -0.92 -4.20 0.66
CA GLU A 140 0.05 -4.52 -0.38
C GLU A 140 1.48 -4.35 0.15
N HIS A 141 1.75 -3.29 0.93
CA HIS A 141 3.08 -3.03 1.48
C HIS A 141 3.52 -4.17 2.40
N ALA A 142 2.64 -4.60 3.32
CA ALA A 142 2.90 -5.72 4.21
C ALA A 142 3.03 -7.05 3.46
N TYR A 143 2.20 -7.28 2.43
CA TYR A 143 2.25 -8.48 1.62
C TYR A 143 3.57 -8.60 0.86
N ILE A 144 4.00 -7.54 0.17
CA ILE A 144 5.26 -7.49 -0.57
C ILE A 144 6.46 -7.59 0.38
N ALA A 145 6.45 -6.88 1.51
CA ALA A 145 7.52 -6.97 2.51
C ALA A 145 7.75 -8.42 2.95
N ARG A 146 6.66 -9.13 3.27
CA ARG A 146 6.70 -10.55 3.64
C ARG A 146 7.14 -11.44 2.48
N TYR A 147 6.67 -11.18 1.27
CA TYR A 147 6.99 -11.97 0.08
C TYR A 147 8.47 -11.87 -0.33
N LEU A 148 9.04 -10.66 -0.24
CA LEU A 148 10.44 -10.40 -0.59
C LEU A 148 11.42 -10.58 0.57
N GLY A 149 10.91 -10.64 1.82
CA GLY A 149 11.72 -10.77 3.03
C GLY A 149 12.35 -9.46 3.50
N PHE A 150 11.79 -8.31 3.12
CA PHE A 150 12.25 -6.98 3.56
C PHE A 150 11.60 -6.54 4.86
N MET A 151 12.26 -5.61 5.57
CA MET A 151 11.66 -4.96 6.74
C MET A 151 10.57 -3.99 6.28
N LEU A 152 9.37 -4.07 6.88
CA LEU A 152 8.37 -3.03 6.75
C LEU A 152 8.62 -1.97 7.84
N LEU A 153 8.90 -0.73 7.43
CA LEU A 153 9.35 0.36 8.29
C LEU A 153 8.41 1.55 8.13
N GLU A 154 8.06 2.19 9.24
CA GLU A 154 7.38 3.48 9.26
C GLU A 154 8.40 4.61 9.55
N GLY A 155 8.06 5.88 9.32
CA GLY A 155 8.99 6.99 9.54
C GLY A 155 9.55 7.05 10.97
N GLU A 156 8.75 6.63 11.96
CA GLU A 156 9.17 6.54 13.36
C GLU A 156 10.03 5.32 13.70
N ASP A 157 10.16 4.34 12.80
CA ASP A 157 11.12 3.26 12.96
C ASP A 157 12.54 3.73 12.61
N LEU A 158 12.68 4.86 11.92
CA LEU A 158 13.92 5.37 11.37
C LEU A 158 14.44 6.61 12.11
N VAL A 159 15.76 6.78 12.11
CA VAL A 159 16.46 7.97 12.58
C VAL A 159 17.64 8.24 11.65
N VAL A 160 17.97 9.52 11.44
CA VAL A 160 19.21 9.90 10.77
C VAL A 160 20.24 10.27 11.82
N GLU A 161 21.37 9.57 11.84
CA GLU A 161 22.48 9.79 12.77
C GLU A 161 23.78 9.89 11.97
N ASN A 162 24.54 10.98 12.16
CA ASN A 162 25.77 11.25 11.41
C ASN A 162 25.61 11.13 9.88
N GLY A 163 24.45 11.57 9.37
CA GLY A 163 24.13 11.50 7.95
C GLY A 163 23.74 10.12 7.42
N GLN A 164 23.70 9.09 8.26
CA GLN A 164 23.28 7.74 7.91
C GLN A 164 21.88 7.44 8.41
N VAL A 165 21.08 6.74 7.61
CA VAL A 165 19.75 6.29 8.00
C VAL A 165 19.85 4.99 8.80
N MET A 166 19.31 5.00 10.00
CA MET A 166 19.34 3.89 10.94
C MET A 166 17.92 3.46 11.31
N VAL A 167 17.69 2.16 11.42
CA VAL A 167 16.47 1.61 12.02
C VAL A 167 16.67 1.42 13.53
N ARG A 168 15.70 1.86 14.32
CA ARG A 168 15.60 1.60 15.76
C ARG A 168 15.19 0.15 15.99
N THR A 169 16.11 -0.67 16.48
CA THR A 169 15.82 -2.06 16.84
C THR A 169 15.96 -2.29 18.34
N VAL A 170 15.40 -3.41 18.81
CA VAL A 170 15.56 -3.89 20.20
C VAL A 170 17.01 -4.21 20.57
N SER A 171 17.93 -4.25 19.59
CA SER A 171 19.37 -4.46 19.79
C SER A 171 20.20 -3.21 19.49
N GLY A 172 19.56 -2.03 19.43
CA GLY A 172 20.20 -0.76 19.09
C GLY A 172 19.96 -0.32 17.64
N LEU A 173 20.65 0.75 17.23
CA LEU A 173 20.56 1.29 15.88
C LEU A 173 21.26 0.39 14.88
N LYS A 174 20.65 0.19 13.71
CA LYS A 174 21.24 -0.57 12.60
C LYS A 174 21.09 0.18 11.28
N PRO A 175 22.11 0.17 10.40
CA PRO A 175 22.05 0.93 9.16
C PRO A 175 21.03 0.37 8.16
N VAL A 176 20.41 1.28 7.43
CA VAL A 176 19.51 1.02 6.29
C VAL A 176 20.07 1.80 5.10
N SER A 177 20.43 1.08 4.04
CA SER A 177 21.09 1.66 2.86
C SER A 177 20.17 1.73 1.65
N VAL A 178 19.04 1.02 1.66
CA VAL A 178 18.04 1.07 0.58
C VAL A 178 16.63 1.13 1.18
N LEU A 179 15.83 2.10 0.75
CA LEU A 179 14.41 2.21 1.10
C LEU A 179 13.53 2.20 -0.14
N TRP A 180 12.70 1.17 -0.27
CA TRP A 180 11.57 1.18 -1.20
C TRP A 180 10.42 1.99 -0.61
N ARG A 181 10.27 3.22 -1.07
CA ARG A 181 9.30 4.19 -0.61
C ARG A 181 7.90 3.89 -1.17
N ARG A 182 6.90 3.91 -0.28
CA ARG A 182 5.47 3.69 -0.58
C ARG A 182 4.57 4.85 -0.15
N MET A 183 5.12 6.06 -0.15
CA MET A 183 4.47 7.31 0.23
C MET A 183 4.97 8.44 -0.65
N ASP A 184 4.22 9.54 -0.78
CA ASP A 184 4.63 10.69 -1.60
C ASP A 184 5.90 11.36 -1.08
N ALA A 185 6.69 11.91 -2.01
CA ALA A 185 8.03 12.38 -1.72
C ALA A 185 8.02 13.56 -0.73
N SER A 186 7.03 14.45 -0.80
CA SER A 186 6.90 15.62 0.08
C SER A 186 6.78 15.24 1.56
N PHE A 187 6.21 14.08 1.89
CA PHE A 187 6.02 13.65 3.27
C PHE A 187 7.24 12.99 3.90
N VAL A 188 8.29 12.72 3.13
CA VAL A 188 9.41 11.87 3.56
C VAL A 188 10.30 12.54 4.60
N ASP A 189 10.48 13.85 4.51
CA ASP A 189 11.31 14.62 5.46
C ASP A 189 10.54 15.85 5.97
N PRO A 190 10.15 15.89 7.25
CA PRO A 190 9.50 17.05 7.82
C PRO A 190 10.42 18.26 8.04
N LEU A 191 11.75 18.10 8.00
CA LEU A 191 12.67 19.23 8.19
C LEU A 191 12.82 20.07 6.91
N GLU A 192 12.99 19.43 5.76
CA GLU A 192 13.29 20.12 4.50
C GLU A 192 12.11 20.16 3.51
N LEU A 193 11.15 19.24 3.61
CA LEU A 193 10.05 19.13 2.64
C LEU A 193 8.74 19.63 3.23
N ARG A 194 8.05 18.79 4.02
CA ARG A 194 6.71 19.08 4.54
C ARG A 194 6.68 19.04 6.07
N TYR A 195 6.70 20.21 6.69
CA TYR A 195 6.81 20.37 8.14
C TYR A 195 5.69 19.73 8.97
N ASP A 196 4.48 19.61 8.42
CA ASP A 196 3.33 18.98 9.09
C ASP A 196 3.28 17.45 8.85
N SER A 197 4.26 16.88 8.13
CA SER A 197 4.36 15.43 7.96
C SER A 197 4.63 14.74 9.28
N ARG A 198 3.79 13.75 9.61
CA ARG A 198 3.94 12.87 10.79
C ARG A 198 4.41 11.45 10.43
N ILE A 199 4.63 11.20 9.16
CA ILE A 199 4.93 9.86 8.61
C ILE A 199 6.33 9.78 7.99
N GLY A 200 7.03 10.91 7.87
CA GLY A 200 8.41 10.99 7.42
C GLY A 200 9.43 10.84 8.54
N THR A 201 10.71 10.90 8.17
CA THR A 201 11.84 10.83 9.08
C THR A 201 12.69 12.09 8.93
N PRO A 202 12.86 12.89 10.00
CA PRO A 202 13.71 14.08 10.00
C PRO A 202 15.13 13.78 9.49
N GLY A 203 15.62 14.57 8.52
CA GLY A 203 16.99 14.47 7.99
C GLY A 203 17.18 13.49 6.84
N MET A 204 16.10 12.91 6.32
CA MET A 204 16.15 11.98 5.18
C MET A 204 16.66 12.66 3.90
N ALA A 205 16.31 13.92 3.65
CA ALA A 205 16.80 14.67 2.50
C ALA A 205 18.32 14.87 2.56
N GLU A 206 18.85 15.18 3.75
CA GLU A 206 20.30 15.28 3.96
C GLU A 206 21.01 13.94 3.78
N ALA A 207 20.46 12.84 4.30
CA ALA A 207 21.03 11.50 4.10
C ALA A 207 21.11 11.13 2.61
N LEU A 208 20.08 11.48 1.82
CA LEU A 208 20.09 11.30 0.36
C LEU A 208 21.15 12.17 -0.32
N ARG A 209 21.30 13.42 0.12
CA ARG A 209 22.30 14.36 -0.42
C ARG A 209 23.73 13.89 -0.17
N GLN A 210 23.98 13.26 0.97
CA GLN A 210 25.27 12.64 1.30
C GLN A 210 25.49 11.29 0.61
N GLY A 211 24.47 10.74 -0.07
CA GLY A 211 24.55 9.45 -0.74
C GLY A 211 24.62 8.25 0.21
N SER A 212 24.24 8.42 1.49
CA SER A 212 24.28 7.33 2.48
C SER A 212 23.15 6.31 2.31
N ILE A 213 22.11 6.68 1.55
CA ILE A 213 20.94 5.86 1.29
C ILE A 213 20.47 5.98 -0.16
N SER A 214 20.04 4.86 -0.74
CA SER A 214 19.30 4.81 -2.01
C SER A 214 17.80 4.74 -1.75
N MET A 215 17.02 5.54 -2.47
CA MET A 215 15.56 5.53 -2.36
C MET A 215 14.91 5.11 -3.66
N VAL A 216 13.94 4.20 -3.55
CA VAL A 216 13.24 3.60 -4.68
C VAL A 216 11.78 4.02 -4.64
N ASN A 217 11.28 4.88 -5.53
CA ASN A 217 12.03 5.76 -6.44
C ASN A 217 12.54 7.01 -5.70
N ALA A 218 13.52 7.69 -6.29
CA ALA A 218 14.12 8.91 -5.75
C ALA A 218 13.07 9.99 -5.47
N LEU A 219 13.36 10.87 -4.51
CA LEU A 219 12.50 12.00 -4.20
C LEU A 219 12.40 12.94 -5.41
N GLY A 220 11.19 13.42 -5.71
CA GLY A 220 10.92 14.28 -6.87
C GLY A 220 10.48 13.53 -8.13
N SER A 221 10.54 12.20 -8.14
CA SER A 221 10.07 11.37 -9.26
C SER A 221 8.58 11.54 -9.60
N GLY A 222 7.76 12.02 -8.65
CA GLY A 222 6.34 12.30 -8.88
C GLY A 222 6.06 13.38 -9.91
N ILE A 223 7.01 14.27 -10.19
CA ILE A 223 6.86 15.31 -11.21
C ILE A 223 6.54 14.71 -12.58
N LEU A 224 7.07 13.52 -12.88
CA LEU A 224 6.87 12.83 -14.14
C LEU A 224 5.43 12.33 -14.34
N GLU A 225 4.64 12.21 -13.28
CA GLU A 225 3.21 11.84 -13.39
C GLU A 225 2.33 13.01 -13.84
N THR A 226 2.92 14.20 -14.02
CA THR A 226 2.19 15.42 -14.40
C THR A 226 1.55 15.29 -15.77
N ARG A 227 0.22 15.40 -15.81
CA ARG A 227 -0.59 15.24 -17.03
C ARG A 227 -0.12 16.11 -18.20
N ALA A 228 0.29 17.34 -17.97
CA ALA A 228 0.76 18.22 -19.03
C ALA A 228 2.01 17.71 -19.76
N PHE A 229 2.87 16.90 -19.12
CA PHE A 229 4.03 16.32 -19.79
C PHE A 229 3.65 15.38 -20.93
N SER A 230 2.47 14.75 -20.89
CA SER A 230 1.99 13.91 -21.99
C SER A 230 1.94 14.63 -23.34
N ALA A 231 1.69 15.95 -23.36
CA ALA A 231 1.70 16.75 -24.59
C ALA A 231 3.10 16.83 -25.24
N PHE A 232 4.17 16.63 -24.46
CA PHE A 232 5.55 16.78 -24.91
C PHE A 232 6.25 15.44 -25.15
N MET A 233 5.63 14.30 -24.76
CA MET A 233 6.26 12.96 -24.85
C MET A 233 6.83 12.62 -26.23
N PRO A 234 6.13 12.86 -27.36
CA PRO A 234 6.68 12.53 -28.68
C PRO A 234 7.95 13.33 -28.99
N ARG A 235 7.96 14.63 -28.66
CA ARG A 235 9.15 15.48 -28.87
C ARG A 235 10.27 15.07 -27.93
N LEU A 236 9.97 14.78 -26.67
CA LEU A 236 10.94 14.33 -25.67
C LEU A 236 11.60 13.01 -26.07
N SER A 237 10.84 12.07 -26.65
CA SER A 237 11.39 10.81 -27.17
C SER A 237 12.44 11.06 -28.25
N ARG A 238 12.14 11.91 -29.25
CA ARG A 238 13.10 12.26 -30.30
C ARG A 238 14.34 12.95 -29.75
N GLU A 239 14.17 13.89 -28.83
CA GLU A 239 15.26 14.71 -28.29
C GLU A 239 16.18 13.95 -27.33
N LEU A 240 15.64 13.02 -26.53
CA LEU A 240 16.40 12.30 -25.50
C LEU A 240 16.81 10.88 -25.93
N MET A 241 16.03 10.24 -26.79
CA MET A 241 16.26 8.85 -27.22
C MET A 241 16.65 8.73 -28.70
N GLY A 242 16.38 9.76 -29.52
CA GLY A 242 16.64 9.71 -30.97
C GLY A 242 15.62 8.89 -31.76
N GLU A 243 14.51 8.48 -31.13
CA GLU A 243 13.49 7.61 -31.72
C GLU A 243 12.07 8.09 -31.38
N GLU A 244 11.09 7.65 -32.17
CA GLU A 244 9.68 7.86 -31.89
C GLU A 244 9.20 6.97 -30.73
N LEU A 245 8.09 7.36 -30.10
CA LEU A 245 7.47 6.54 -29.07
C LEU A 245 6.99 5.20 -29.65
N ALA A 246 7.52 4.09 -29.11
CA ALA A 246 7.08 2.75 -29.50
C ALA A 246 5.62 2.46 -29.14
N LEU A 247 5.12 3.06 -28.05
CA LEU A 247 3.71 3.07 -27.67
C LEU A 247 3.21 4.51 -27.60
N PRO A 248 2.13 4.86 -28.32
CA PRO A 248 1.57 6.19 -28.28
C PRO A 248 0.95 6.50 -26.90
N SER A 249 1.00 7.77 -26.51
CA SER A 249 0.22 8.31 -25.39
C SER A 249 -1.14 8.84 -25.89
N ILE A 250 -2.06 9.11 -24.96
CA ILE A 250 -3.30 9.84 -25.30
C ILE A 250 -2.94 11.21 -25.87
N ALA A 251 -3.57 11.60 -26.97
CA ALA A 251 -3.42 12.93 -27.54
C ALA A 251 -3.79 14.00 -26.49
N THR A 252 -2.81 14.85 -26.19
CA THR A 252 -2.87 15.81 -25.08
C THR A 252 -2.39 17.17 -25.57
N TRP A 253 -3.15 18.21 -25.23
CA TRP A 253 -2.86 19.61 -25.55
C TRP A 253 -2.74 20.39 -24.26
N TRP A 254 -1.60 21.03 -24.03
CA TRP A 254 -1.43 21.90 -22.88
C TRP A 254 -1.83 23.33 -23.21
N CYS A 255 -2.85 23.83 -22.52
CA CYS A 255 -3.50 25.11 -22.84
C CYS A 255 -2.68 26.34 -22.41
N GLY A 256 -1.44 26.14 -21.92
CA GLY A 256 -0.46 27.22 -21.74
C GLY A 256 0.03 27.75 -23.08
N GLN A 257 0.12 26.90 -24.10
CA GLN A 257 0.49 27.31 -25.45
C GLN A 257 -0.75 27.84 -26.21
N PRO A 258 -0.66 29.01 -26.89
CA PRO A 258 -1.83 29.63 -27.52
C PRO A 258 -2.52 28.78 -28.59
N ALA A 259 -1.78 28.06 -29.42
CA ALA A 259 -2.36 27.26 -30.52
C ALA A 259 -3.12 26.04 -29.98
N GLU A 260 -2.51 25.36 -29.01
CA GLU A 260 -3.06 24.21 -28.30
C GLU A 260 -4.31 24.62 -27.49
N ARG A 261 -4.27 25.78 -26.83
CA ARG A 261 -5.43 26.36 -26.16
C ARG A 261 -6.58 26.62 -27.14
N GLN A 262 -6.30 27.24 -28.28
CA GLN A 262 -7.32 27.52 -29.28
C GLN A 262 -7.93 26.23 -29.82
N HIS A 263 -7.09 25.22 -30.09
CA HIS A 263 -7.57 23.90 -30.52
C HIS A 263 -8.54 23.28 -29.51
N VAL A 264 -8.23 23.38 -28.21
CA VAL A 264 -9.10 22.88 -27.14
C VAL A 264 -10.41 23.67 -27.06
N ILE A 265 -10.39 24.98 -27.25
CA ILE A 265 -11.59 25.82 -27.29
C ILE A 265 -12.48 25.45 -28.50
N ASP A 266 -11.88 25.32 -29.68
CA ASP A 266 -12.60 25.03 -30.93
C ASP A 266 -13.21 23.62 -30.93
N ASN A 267 -12.60 22.67 -30.21
CA ASN A 267 -13.03 21.28 -30.11
C ASN A 267 -13.55 20.92 -28.72
N PHE A 268 -13.96 21.91 -27.91
CA PHE A 268 -14.26 21.76 -26.49
C PHE A 268 -15.21 20.59 -26.21
N ASP A 269 -16.30 20.49 -26.98
CA ASP A 269 -17.34 19.49 -26.75
C ASP A 269 -16.86 18.04 -26.99
N ARG A 270 -15.75 17.86 -27.73
CA ARG A 270 -15.18 16.54 -28.06
C ARG A 270 -14.04 16.10 -27.14
N LEU A 271 -13.53 17.00 -26.31
CA LEU A 271 -12.33 16.79 -25.50
C LEU A 271 -12.66 16.69 -24.02
N MET A 272 -11.83 15.95 -23.30
CA MET A 272 -11.78 16.03 -21.83
C MET A 272 -10.89 17.21 -21.44
N VAL A 273 -11.35 18.08 -20.56
CA VAL A 273 -10.58 19.22 -20.06
C VAL A 273 -10.41 19.08 -18.57
N GLY A 274 -9.19 19.29 -18.07
CA GLY A 274 -8.87 19.18 -16.65
C GLY A 274 -7.53 19.80 -16.25
N PRO A 275 -7.09 19.65 -14.99
CA PRO A 275 -5.90 20.32 -14.50
C PRO A 275 -4.61 19.79 -15.16
N ALA A 276 -3.74 20.71 -15.56
CA ALA A 276 -2.44 20.41 -16.17
C ALA A 276 -1.49 19.70 -15.19
N PHE A 277 -1.56 20.05 -13.91
CA PHE A 277 -0.67 19.57 -12.84
C PHE A 277 -1.21 18.36 -12.08
N ALA A 278 -2.32 17.77 -12.53
CA ALA A 278 -2.83 16.54 -11.92
C ALA A 278 -1.87 15.39 -12.20
N THR A 279 -1.60 14.58 -11.18
CA THR A 279 -0.82 13.33 -11.26
C THR A 279 -1.71 12.10 -11.48
N GLY A 280 -3.04 12.25 -11.33
CA GLY A 280 -4.02 11.22 -11.61
C GLY A 280 -4.40 11.13 -13.09
N LEU A 281 -4.86 9.94 -13.51
CA LEU A 281 -5.47 9.79 -14.83
C LEU A 281 -6.70 10.70 -14.96
N ALA A 282 -6.92 11.30 -16.14
CA ALA A 282 -8.09 12.14 -16.40
C ALA A 282 -9.42 11.43 -16.08
N ILE A 283 -9.47 10.12 -16.32
CA ILE A 283 -10.64 9.27 -16.13
C ILE A 283 -10.96 9.01 -14.64
N ASP A 284 -9.97 9.24 -13.76
CA ASP A 284 -10.09 9.03 -12.32
C ASP A 284 -10.43 10.33 -11.56
N ASP A 285 -10.40 11.49 -12.24
CA ASP A 285 -10.51 12.83 -11.64
C ASP A 285 -11.83 13.53 -12.01
N GLN A 286 -12.96 13.00 -11.52
CA GLN A 286 -14.29 13.53 -11.86
C GLN A 286 -14.61 14.90 -11.25
N LYS A 287 -13.82 15.35 -10.26
CA LYS A 287 -14.04 16.65 -9.63
C LYS A 287 -13.46 17.79 -10.45
N ALA A 288 -12.38 17.53 -11.18
CA ALA A 288 -11.67 18.57 -11.90
C ALA A 288 -11.55 18.32 -13.41
N THR A 289 -11.83 17.10 -13.88
CA THR A 289 -11.77 16.72 -15.30
C THR A 289 -13.14 16.28 -15.82
N PHE A 290 -13.56 16.84 -16.95
CA PHE A 290 -14.90 16.62 -17.51
C PHE A 290 -14.84 16.56 -19.04
N LEU A 291 -15.80 15.87 -19.65
CA LEU A 291 -16.01 15.88 -21.09
C LEU A 291 -16.81 17.13 -21.48
N GLY A 292 -16.33 17.95 -22.42
CA GLY A 292 -16.97 19.23 -22.75
C GLY A 292 -18.46 19.11 -23.08
N ALA A 293 -18.86 18.07 -23.84
CA ALA A 293 -20.26 17.81 -24.19
C ALA A 293 -21.18 17.47 -23.00
N THR A 294 -20.64 17.20 -21.81
CA THR A 294 -21.43 16.85 -20.62
C THR A 294 -21.76 18.04 -19.72
N LEU A 295 -21.14 19.20 -19.95
CA LEU A 295 -21.37 20.40 -19.15
C LEU A 295 -22.63 21.15 -19.60
N GLY A 296 -23.36 21.71 -18.64
CA GLY A 296 -24.44 22.66 -18.92
C GLY A 296 -23.91 24.00 -19.46
N ASP A 297 -24.79 24.83 -20.01
CA ASP A 297 -24.40 26.09 -20.67
C ASP A 297 -23.61 27.05 -19.77
N GLU A 298 -24.01 27.19 -18.50
CA GLU A 298 -23.33 28.05 -17.53
C GLU A 298 -21.92 27.54 -17.19
N GLU A 299 -21.79 26.24 -16.95
CA GLU A 299 -20.53 25.57 -16.64
C GLU A 299 -19.57 25.60 -17.84
N ARG A 300 -20.11 25.39 -19.05
CA ARG A 300 -19.39 25.51 -20.31
C ARG A 300 -18.83 26.91 -20.48
N ALA A 301 -19.64 27.95 -20.30
CA ALA A 301 -19.19 29.33 -20.40
C ALA A 301 -18.12 29.66 -19.34
N ALA A 302 -18.27 29.14 -18.10
CA ALA A 302 -17.27 29.29 -17.06
C ALA A 302 -15.94 28.61 -17.42
N MET A 303 -15.98 27.42 -18.01
CA MET A 303 -14.78 26.69 -18.39
C MET A 303 -14.06 27.33 -19.57
N LEU A 304 -14.78 27.82 -20.57
CA LEU A 304 -14.18 28.56 -21.69
C LEU A 304 -13.47 29.82 -21.21
N ARG A 305 -14.08 30.59 -20.29
CA ARG A 305 -13.41 31.72 -19.63
C ARG A 305 -12.13 31.28 -18.90
N ARG A 306 -12.18 30.16 -18.16
CA ARG A 306 -10.98 29.62 -17.49
C ARG A 306 -9.90 29.17 -18.47
N LEU A 307 -10.26 28.59 -19.62
CA LEU A 307 -9.29 28.26 -20.66
C LEU A 307 -8.58 29.53 -21.16
N GLU A 308 -9.31 30.63 -21.36
CA GLU A 308 -8.75 31.92 -21.77
C GLU A 308 -7.85 32.56 -20.69
N THR A 309 -8.28 32.57 -19.42
CA THR A 309 -7.58 33.29 -18.34
C THR A 309 -6.53 32.46 -17.60
N GLU A 310 -6.72 31.14 -17.53
CA GLU A 310 -5.92 30.20 -16.71
C GLU A 310 -5.35 29.04 -17.54
N GLY A 311 -5.25 29.18 -18.87
CA GLY A 311 -4.87 28.10 -19.77
C GLY A 311 -3.62 27.30 -19.39
N SER A 312 -2.59 27.93 -18.82
CA SER A 312 -1.38 27.24 -18.34
C SER A 312 -1.62 26.21 -17.23
N SER A 313 -2.78 26.28 -16.56
CA SER A 313 -3.19 25.35 -15.51
C SER A 313 -4.12 24.25 -16.02
N LEU A 314 -4.41 24.21 -17.32
CA LEU A 314 -5.36 23.29 -17.95
C LEU A 314 -4.73 22.50 -19.11
N VAL A 315 -5.29 21.32 -19.36
CA VAL A 315 -5.00 20.49 -20.53
C VAL A 315 -6.30 20.00 -21.15
N GLY A 316 -6.30 19.84 -22.48
CA GLY A 316 -7.28 19.04 -23.21
C GLY A 316 -6.72 17.67 -23.53
N GLN A 317 -7.53 16.61 -23.47
CA GLN A 317 -7.17 15.25 -23.85
C GLN A 317 -8.28 14.59 -24.65
N GLU A 318 -7.94 13.71 -25.60
CA GLU A 318 -8.94 12.89 -26.28
C GLU A 318 -9.60 11.90 -25.31
N PRO A 319 -10.93 11.71 -25.39
CA PRO A 319 -11.62 10.69 -24.62
C PRO A 319 -11.22 9.29 -25.11
N VAL A 320 -10.78 8.44 -24.18
CA VAL A 320 -10.36 7.08 -24.50
C VAL A 320 -11.55 6.13 -24.49
N ARG A 321 -11.68 5.35 -25.57
CA ARG A 321 -12.59 4.20 -25.65
C ARG A 321 -11.80 2.93 -25.39
N LEU A 322 -12.20 2.19 -24.36
CA LEU A 322 -11.51 0.99 -23.93
C LEU A 322 -12.14 -0.28 -24.52
N SER A 323 -11.30 -1.26 -24.81
CA SER A 323 -11.71 -2.63 -25.09
C SER A 323 -12.38 -3.25 -23.86
N THR A 324 -13.16 -4.30 -24.09
CA THR A 324 -13.91 -4.98 -23.03
C THR A 324 -13.42 -6.40 -22.78
N ALA A 325 -13.50 -6.84 -21.54
CA ALA A 325 -13.34 -8.24 -21.15
C ALA A 325 -14.69 -8.83 -20.67
N PRO A 326 -14.95 -10.13 -20.84
CA PRO A 326 -16.15 -10.77 -20.34
C PRO A 326 -16.09 -10.92 -18.81
N VAL A 327 -17.15 -10.48 -18.13
CA VAL A 327 -17.27 -10.52 -16.66
C VAL A 327 -18.55 -11.22 -16.27
N HIS A 328 -18.45 -12.15 -15.31
CA HIS A 328 -19.61 -12.89 -14.83
C HIS A 328 -20.41 -12.07 -13.81
N VAL A 329 -21.61 -11.60 -14.21
CA VAL A 329 -22.53 -10.80 -13.41
C VAL A 329 -23.90 -11.49 -13.40
N ASN A 330 -24.43 -11.79 -12.21
CA ASN A 330 -25.78 -12.37 -12.04
C ASN A 330 -26.08 -13.59 -12.93
N GLY A 331 -25.10 -14.49 -13.11
CA GLY A 331 -25.27 -15.71 -13.92
C GLY A 331 -25.05 -15.52 -15.42
N ARG A 332 -24.61 -14.35 -15.89
CA ARG A 332 -24.37 -14.04 -17.31
C ARG A 332 -23.00 -13.41 -17.51
N LEU A 333 -22.44 -13.56 -18.71
CA LEU A 333 -21.23 -12.86 -19.11
C LEU A 333 -21.60 -11.53 -19.77
N GLU A 334 -21.09 -10.43 -19.24
CA GLU A 334 -21.27 -9.08 -19.77
C GLU A 334 -19.92 -8.49 -20.19
N PRO A 335 -19.83 -7.76 -21.33
CA PRO A 335 -18.62 -7.05 -21.71
C PRO A 335 -18.43 -5.82 -20.82
N ARG A 336 -17.29 -5.74 -20.12
CA ARG A 336 -16.93 -4.60 -19.26
C ARG A 336 -15.61 -4.00 -19.71
N PRO A 337 -15.44 -2.66 -19.72
CA PRO A 337 -14.19 -2.01 -20.09
C PRO A 337 -13.06 -2.41 -19.13
N ILE A 338 -11.85 -2.54 -19.66
CA ILE A 338 -10.67 -2.95 -18.90
C ILE A 338 -9.49 -2.00 -19.13
N THR A 339 -8.78 -1.69 -18.06
CA THR A 339 -7.45 -1.07 -18.10
C THR A 339 -6.43 -2.00 -17.49
N LEU A 340 -5.20 -1.90 -17.96
CA LEU A 340 -4.10 -2.76 -17.53
C LEU A 340 -2.96 -1.91 -16.98
N ARG A 341 -2.61 -2.13 -15.71
CA ARG A 341 -1.38 -1.58 -15.14
C ARG A 341 -0.24 -2.59 -15.26
N VAL A 342 0.83 -2.22 -15.94
CA VAL A 342 2.05 -3.03 -16.11
C VAL A 342 3.20 -2.41 -15.31
N TYR A 343 4.07 -3.24 -14.74
CA TYR A 343 5.19 -2.81 -13.91
C TYR A 343 6.54 -3.01 -14.60
N ALA A 344 7.44 -2.05 -14.41
CA ALA A 344 8.82 -2.11 -14.86
C ALA A 344 9.76 -1.97 -13.64
N ALA A 345 10.70 -2.89 -13.49
CA ALA A 345 11.72 -2.88 -12.46
C ALA A 345 13.11 -2.74 -13.09
N ARG A 346 13.93 -1.84 -12.56
CA ARG A 346 15.33 -1.72 -12.96
C ARG A 346 16.13 -2.85 -12.33
N THR A 347 16.98 -3.46 -13.14
CA THR A 347 17.93 -4.52 -12.77
C THR A 347 19.32 -4.13 -13.25
N ALA A 348 20.34 -4.93 -12.93
CA ALA A 348 21.70 -4.72 -13.45
C ALA A 348 21.76 -4.71 -14.99
N ASP A 349 20.90 -5.51 -15.65
CA ASP A 349 20.85 -5.65 -17.10
C ASP A 349 19.88 -4.68 -17.79
N GLY A 350 19.33 -3.71 -17.04
CA GLY A 350 18.36 -2.74 -17.53
C GLY A 350 16.93 -2.98 -17.02
N TRP A 351 15.93 -2.60 -17.82
CA TRP A 351 14.52 -2.66 -17.41
C TRP A 351 13.93 -4.06 -17.64
N ASN A 352 13.46 -4.68 -16.57
CA ASN A 352 12.67 -5.90 -16.60
C ASN A 352 11.17 -5.53 -16.53
N ILE A 353 10.34 -6.14 -17.39
CA ILE A 353 8.89 -5.91 -17.42
C ILE A 353 8.19 -7.13 -16.84
N ILE A 354 7.23 -6.90 -15.95
CA ILE A 354 6.46 -7.99 -15.37
C ILE A 354 5.68 -8.75 -16.46
N PRO A 355 5.75 -10.10 -16.51
CA PRO A 355 4.99 -10.90 -17.47
C PRO A 355 3.55 -11.11 -16.97
N GLY A 356 2.83 -10.00 -16.81
CA GLY A 356 1.49 -9.92 -16.22
C GLY A 356 1.13 -8.47 -15.91
N GLY A 357 0.30 -8.26 -14.90
CA GLY A 357 -0.08 -6.92 -14.49
C GLY A 357 -1.26 -6.92 -13.54
N PHE A 358 -1.78 -5.73 -13.27
CA PHE A 358 -2.98 -5.51 -12.48
C PHE A 358 -4.06 -4.93 -13.39
N ALA A 359 -5.12 -5.70 -13.64
CA ALA A 359 -6.24 -5.23 -14.46
C ALA A 359 -7.38 -4.70 -13.59
N ARG A 360 -7.89 -3.52 -13.97
CA ARG A 360 -9.12 -2.95 -13.40
C ARG A 360 -10.25 -3.10 -14.39
N VAL A 361 -11.39 -3.54 -13.89
CA VAL A 361 -12.59 -3.82 -14.68
C VAL A 361 -13.69 -2.85 -14.28
N GLY A 362 -14.27 -2.15 -15.24
CA GLY A 362 -15.37 -1.21 -14.99
C GLY A 362 -16.64 -1.91 -14.53
N SER A 363 -17.45 -1.21 -13.73
CA SER A 363 -18.70 -1.74 -13.18
C SER A 363 -19.90 -1.63 -14.12
N THR A 364 -19.78 -0.81 -15.17
CA THR A 364 -20.84 -0.59 -16.17
C THR A 364 -20.42 -1.13 -17.53
N THR A 365 -21.36 -1.25 -18.47
CA THR A 365 -21.09 -1.63 -19.87
C THR A 365 -20.63 -0.44 -20.71
N ASP A 366 -20.59 0.76 -20.12
CA ASP A 366 -20.13 1.95 -20.81
C ASP A 366 -18.62 1.86 -21.03
N THR A 367 -18.21 1.82 -22.29
CA THR A 367 -16.81 1.67 -22.71
C THR A 367 -15.99 2.95 -22.55
N THR A 368 -16.63 4.07 -22.19
CA THR A 368 -15.91 5.28 -21.82
C THR A 368 -15.18 5.05 -20.51
N ALA A 369 -13.90 5.42 -20.49
CA ALA A 369 -13.05 5.17 -19.33
C ALA A 369 -13.54 5.89 -18.03
N ILE A 370 -14.37 6.93 -18.18
CA ILE A 370 -15.03 7.66 -17.07
C ILE A 370 -15.94 6.75 -16.23
N ALA A 371 -16.50 5.69 -16.81
CA ALA A 371 -17.45 4.82 -16.14
C ALA A 371 -16.82 3.73 -15.24
N MET A 372 -15.48 3.63 -15.21
CA MET A 372 -14.76 2.56 -14.50
C MET A 372 -14.67 2.73 -12.97
N GLN A 373 -15.11 3.86 -12.44
CA GLN A 373 -14.86 4.27 -11.04
C GLN A 373 -15.90 3.78 -10.01
N ARG A 374 -17.10 3.34 -10.40
CA ARG A 374 -18.13 2.89 -9.43
C ARG A 374 -17.97 1.43 -9.05
N GLY A 375 -16.94 1.09 -8.26
CA GLY A 375 -16.73 -0.27 -7.77
C GLY A 375 -16.19 -1.20 -8.85
N GLY A 376 -14.90 -1.04 -9.17
CA GLY A 376 -14.22 -1.89 -10.13
C GLY A 376 -13.79 -3.21 -9.52
N GLN A 377 -13.97 -4.30 -10.26
CA GLN A 377 -13.37 -5.59 -9.92
C GLN A 377 -11.91 -5.60 -10.39
N ALA A 378 -11.06 -6.35 -9.68
CA ALA A 378 -9.70 -6.62 -10.14
C ALA A 378 -9.68 -7.96 -10.88
N ALA A 379 -8.90 -8.05 -11.95
CA ALA A 379 -8.65 -9.30 -12.66
C ALA A 379 -7.15 -9.64 -12.67
N ASP A 380 -6.84 -10.93 -12.68
CA ASP A 380 -5.50 -11.42 -12.99
C ASP A 380 -5.25 -11.28 -14.50
N VAL A 381 -3.98 -11.05 -14.86
CA VAL A 381 -3.54 -10.81 -16.23
C VAL A 381 -2.57 -11.91 -16.60
N TRP A 382 -2.97 -12.77 -17.52
CA TRP A 382 -2.17 -13.92 -17.95
C TRP A 382 -1.44 -13.62 -19.24
N VAL A 383 -0.11 -13.60 -19.17
CA VAL A 383 0.76 -13.67 -20.34
C VAL A 383 1.07 -15.15 -20.56
N ILE A 384 0.68 -15.68 -21.71
CA ILE A 384 0.78 -17.11 -22.04
C ILE A 384 1.97 -17.37 -22.97
N SER A 385 2.60 -18.53 -22.79
CA SER A 385 3.64 -19.02 -23.69
C SER A 385 3.12 -20.18 -24.54
N SER A 386 3.65 -20.34 -25.75
CA SER A 386 3.41 -21.53 -26.56
C SER A 386 4.17 -22.77 -26.06
N LYS A 387 5.15 -22.60 -25.16
CA LYS A 387 5.97 -23.67 -24.58
C LYS A 387 5.84 -23.69 -23.05
N PRO A 388 6.13 -24.83 -22.39
CA PRO A 388 6.20 -24.89 -20.94
C PRO A 388 7.11 -23.80 -20.37
N VAL A 389 6.59 -23.03 -19.41
CA VAL A 389 7.35 -21.96 -18.76
C VAL A 389 8.17 -22.51 -17.61
N GLU A 390 9.40 -22.02 -17.47
CA GLU A 390 10.29 -22.36 -16.37
C GLU A 390 9.64 -22.10 -14.99
N ARG A 391 9.83 -23.05 -14.07
CA ARG A 391 9.31 -22.96 -12.69
C ARG A 391 10.29 -22.18 -11.82
N VAL A 392 10.31 -20.88 -12.08
CA VAL A 392 11.10 -19.91 -11.35
C VAL A 392 10.53 -19.71 -9.93
N THR A 393 11.37 -19.85 -8.91
CA THR A 393 11.01 -19.74 -7.49
C THR A 393 11.82 -18.65 -6.78
N LEU A 394 11.30 -18.15 -5.65
CA LEU A 394 12.02 -17.29 -4.71
C LEU A 394 12.82 -18.07 -3.66
N LEU A 395 12.66 -19.40 -3.62
CA LEU A 395 13.40 -20.25 -2.71
C LEU A 395 14.90 -20.24 -3.10
N PRO A 396 15.80 -20.25 -2.11
CA PRO A 396 17.23 -20.33 -2.37
C PRO A 396 17.57 -21.56 -3.20
N GLN A 397 18.48 -21.40 -4.15
CA GLN A 397 19.02 -22.52 -4.94
C GLN A 397 20.21 -23.19 -4.24
N ASP A 398 20.53 -24.43 -4.63
CA ASP A 398 21.68 -25.16 -4.10
C ASP A 398 22.98 -24.37 -4.33
N GLY A 399 23.72 -24.13 -3.25
CA GLY A 399 24.96 -23.34 -3.26
C GLY A 399 24.80 -21.87 -2.84
N GLU A 400 23.57 -21.35 -2.74
CA GLU A 400 23.35 -20.00 -2.22
C GLU A 400 23.53 -19.94 -0.69
N ARG A 401 24.29 -18.93 -0.22
CA ARG A 401 24.50 -18.72 1.22
C ARG A 401 23.19 -18.23 1.83
N LEU A 402 22.56 -19.07 2.64
CA LEU A 402 21.32 -18.73 3.33
C LEU A 402 21.59 -17.67 4.42
N VAL A 403 21.36 -16.41 4.10
CA VAL A 403 21.50 -15.30 5.06
C VAL A 403 20.32 -15.35 6.03
N ARG A 404 20.56 -15.87 7.24
CA ARG A 404 19.55 -15.83 8.31
C ARG A 404 19.40 -14.40 8.81
N ASN A 405 18.17 -13.91 8.85
CA ASN A 405 17.85 -12.66 9.55
C ASN A 405 18.29 -12.78 11.01
N SER A 406 19.23 -11.92 11.41
CA SER A 406 19.84 -11.92 12.74
C SER A 406 18.78 -11.60 13.80
N ALA A 407 18.84 -12.29 14.95
CA ALA A 407 17.82 -12.24 16.01
C ALA A 407 17.52 -10.84 16.61
N GLY A 408 18.34 -9.82 16.29
CA GLY A 408 18.17 -8.43 16.72
C GLY A 408 17.70 -7.46 15.64
N SER A 409 17.06 -7.91 14.56
CA SER A 409 16.56 -7.01 13.51
C SER A 409 15.09 -6.59 13.69
N LEU A 410 14.53 -6.77 14.89
CA LEU A 410 13.14 -6.41 15.18
C LEU A 410 13.05 -4.90 15.45
N PRO A 411 12.30 -4.13 14.63
CA PRO A 411 12.06 -2.72 14.91
C PRO A 411 11.38 -2.53 16.26
N SER A 412 11.74 -1.49 16.99
CA SER A 412 11.23 -1.24 18.35
C SER A 412 9.71 -1.09 18.39
N ARG A 413 9.10 -0.43 17.39
CA ARG A 413 7.64 -0.31 17.26
C ARG A 413 6.97 -1.67 17.06
N ALA A 414 7.56 -2.55 16.25
CA ALA A 414 7.05 -3.89 16.06
C ALA A 414 7.14 -4.72 17.35
N ALA A 415 8.21 -4.53 18.14
CA ALA A 415 8.36 -5.15 19.46
C ALA A 415 7.30 -4.65 20.45
N ASP A 416 7.04 -3.34 20.48
CA ASP A 416 6.00 -2.74 21.33
C ASP A 416 4.60 -3.24 20.97
N ASN A 417 4.28 -3.30 19.67
CA ASN A 417 3.00 -3.86 19.20
C ASN A 417 2.84 -5.34 19.56
N LEU A 418 3.91 -6.15 19.48
CA LEU A 418 3.87 -7.55 19.92
C LEU A 418 3.67 -7.66 21.44
N LEU A 419 4.35 -6.83 22.22
CA LEU A 419 4.18 -6.74 23.67
C LEU A 419 2.72 -6.44 24.02
N TRP A 420 2.17 -5.36 23.45
CA TRP A 420 0.79 -4.95 23.70
C TRP A 420 -0.24 -5.95 23.22
N LEU A 421 -0.04 -6.56 22.05
CA LEU A 421 -0.88 -7.66 21.57
C LEU A 421 -0.95 -8.80 22.58
N GLY A 422 0.19 -9.20 23.15
CA GLY A 422 0.24 -10.24 24.17
C GLY A 422 -0.56 -9.86 25.41
N ARG A 423 -0.43 -8.60 25.85
CA ARG A 423 -1.21 -8.06 26.97
C ARG A 423 -2.70 -8.04 26.67
N TYR A 424 -3.12 -7.53 25.51
CA TYR A 424 -4.53 -7.46 25.15
C TYR A 424 -5.16 -8.85 24.99
N ALA A 425 -4.46 -9.80 24.37
CA ALA A 425 -4.94 -11.17 24.24
C ALA A 425 -5.15 -11.84 25.61
N GLU A 426 -4.19 -11.69 26.52
CA GLU A 426 -4.30 -12.23 27.88
C GLU A 426 -5.39 -11.53 28.69
N ARG A 427 -5.55 -10.21 28.54
CA ARG A 427 -6.64 -9.43 29.13
C ARG A 427 -8.02 -9.87 28.67
N CYS A 428 -8.16 -10.12 27.37
CA CYS A 428 -9.40 -10.66 26.82
C CYS A 428 -9.69 -12.03 27.43
N GLU A 429 -8.71 -12.94 27.45
CA GLU A 429 -8.91 -14.29 27.98
C GLU A 429 -9.34 -14.30 29.44
N ALA A 430 -8.65 -13.53 30.30
CA ALA A 430 -9.00 -13.46 31.72
C ALA A 430 -10.38 -12.83 31.96
N THR A 431 -10.69 -11.72 31.29
CA THR A 431 -11.99 -11.04 31.40
C THR A 431 -13.13 -11.96 30.97
N VAL A 432 -12.97 -12.66 29.83
CA VAL A 432 -13.96 -13.60 29.32
C VAL A 432 -14.15 -14.79 30.27
N ARG A 433 -13.09 -15.30 30.91
CA ARG A 433 -13.20 -16.39 31.89
C ARG A 433 -14.02 -15.98 33.11
N ILE A 434 -13.80 -14.78 33.66
CA ILE A 434 -14.54 -14.28 34.82
C ILE A 434 -16.00 -13.99 34.44
N LEU A 435 -16.23 -13.32 33.31
CA LEU A 435 -17.58 -13.05 32.80
C LEU A 435 -18.36 -14.33 32.53
N ARG A 436 -17.73 -15.38 31.99
CA ARG A 436 -18.37 -16.68 31.81
C ARG A 436 -18.81 -17.29 33.13
N ALA A 437 -17.95 -17.26 34.15
CA ALA A 437 -18.27 -17.80 35.47
C ALA A 437 -19.39 -17.01 36.15
N TYR A 438 -19.34 -15.67 36.09
CA TYR A 438 -20.39 -14.78 36.61
C TYR A 438 -21.74 -15.05 35.93
N ASN A 439 -21.76 -15.06 34.60
CA ASN A 439 -23.00 -15.23 33.83
C ASN A 439 -23.59 -16.65 33.95
N ALA A 440 -22.74 -17.68 34.08
CA ALA A 440 -23.21 -19.05 34.31
C ALA A 440 -23.96 -19.16 35.64
N ARG A 441 -23.38 -18.57 36.71
CA ARG A 441 -24.01 -18.53 38.02
C ARG A 441 -25.26 -17.65 38.07
N LEU A 442 -25.25 -16.53 37.34
CA LEU A 442 -26.45 -15.69 37.20
C LEU A 442 -27.59 -16.43 36.49
N ALA A 443 -27.28 -17.22 35.45
CA ALA A 443 -28.26 -18.01 34.72
C ALA A 443 -28.85 -19.14 35.58
N GLU A 444 -28.03 -19.82 36.39
CA GLU A 444 -28.48 -20.91 37.26
C GLU A 444 -29.40 -20.42 38.39
N LEU A 445 -29.07 -19.28 39.01
CA LEU A 445 -29.69 -18.87 40.27
C LEU A 445 -30.67 -17.70 40.11
N SER A 446 -30.64 -17.00 38.97
CA SER A 446 -31.52 -15.87 38.63
C SER A 446 -31.61 -14.77 39.70
N ASN A 447 -30.61 -14.68 40.59
CA ASN A 447 -30.54 -13.71 41.67
C ASN A 447 -29.20 -12.94 41.60
N PRO A 448 -29.20 -11.70 41.10
CA PRO A 448 -27.98 -10.90 40.95
C PRO A 448 -27.38 -10.43 42.28
N ASP A 449 -28.10 -10.54 43.40
CA ASP A 449 -27.70 -10.01 44.71
C ASP A 449 -27.05 -11.05 45.61
N LEU A 450 -26.82 -12.27 45.11
CA LEU A 450 -26.05 -13.27 45.82
C LEU A 450 -24.66 -12.72 46.19
N PRO A 451 -24.17 -12.97 47.43
CA PRO A 451 -22.92 -12.38 47.91
C PRO A 451 -21.74 -12.56 46.94
N ILE A 452 -21.59 -13.74 46.35
CA ILE A 452 -20.51 -14.04 45.39
C ILE A 452 -20.67 -13.30 44.06
N LEU A 453 -21.90 -13.16 43.55
CA LEU A 453 -22.18 -12.43 42.30
C LEU A 453 -21.98 -10.93 42.50
N LYS A 454 -22.45 -10.39 43.64
CA LYS A 454 -22.21 -8.99 44.03
C LYS A 454 -20.71 -8.72 44.15
N HIS A 455 -19.97 -9.57 44.86
CA HIS A 455 -18.53 -9.42 45.02
C HIS A 455 -17.77 -9.50 43.68
N THR A 456 -18.15 -10.45 42.82
CA THR A 456 -17.57 -10.59 41.47
C THR A 456 -17.88 -9.37 40.60
N ARG A 457 -19.11 -8.83 40.67
CA ARG A 457 -19.49 -7.61 39.97
C ARG A 457 -18.65 -6.42 40.43
N THR A 458 -18.50 -6.21 41.74
CA THR A 458 -17.67 -5.13 42.28
C THR A 458 -16.21 -5.26 41.87
N TYR A 459 -15.67 -6.49 41.83
CA TYR A 459 -14.33 -6.72 41.28
C TYR A 459 -14.25 -6.34 39.80
N LEU A 460 -15.20 -6.80 38.97
CA LEU A 460 -15.25 -6.46 37.55
C LEU A 460 -15.37 -4.94 37.32
N GLU A 461 -16.18 -4.25 38.10
CA GLU A 461 -16.31 -2.79 38.09
C GLU A 461 -14.98 -2.10 38.42
N SER A 462 -14.21 -2.61 39.38
CA SER A 462 -12.90 -2.06 39.75
C SER A 462 -11.87 -2.09 38.61
N ILE A 463 -12.04 -3.02 37.65
CA ILE A 463 -11.21 -3.11 36.43
C ILE A 463 -11.89 -2.52 35.19
N GLY A 464 -13.01 -1.81 35.39
CA GLY A 464 -13.78 -1.13 34.35
C GLY A 464 -14.61 -2.04 33.46
N VAL A 465 -15.01 -3.22 33.95
CA VAL A 465 -15.86 -4.19 33.24
C VAL A 465 -17.24 -4.18 33.87
N ASP A 466 -18.25 -3.71 33.14
CA ASP A 466 -19.64 -3.76 33.60
C ASP A 466 -20.23 -5.16 33.37
N ALA A 467 -20.50 -5.90 34.45
CA ALA A 467 -21.08 -7.23 34.39
C ALA A 467 -22.59 -7.25 34.09
N ALA A 468 -23.25 -6.09 34.09
CA ALA A 468 -24.66 -5.95 33.70
C ALA A 468 -24.84 -5.96 32.17
N GLU A 469 -23.76 -5.84 31.40
CA GLU A 469 -23.80 -5.98 29.95
C GLU A 469 -23.44 -7.40 29.52
N GLY A 470 -24.17 -7.95 28.55
CA GLY A 470 -23.88 -9.28 27.99
C GLY A 470 -22.54 -9.33 27.25
N MET A 471 -22.11 -8.20 26.69
CA MET A 471 -20.82 -8.00 26.02
C MET A 471 -20.24 -6.64 26.42
N PRO A 472 -19.47 -6.57 27.52
CA PRO A 472 -19.06 -5.29 28.08
C PRO A 472 -18.16 -4.47 27.14
N PRO A 473 -18.26 -3.13 27.09
CA PRO A 473 -17.55 -2.31 26.12
C PRO A 473 -16.03 -2.38 26.32
N ARG A 474 -15.59 -2.59 27.56
CA ARG A 474 -14.18 -2.80 27.93
C ARG A 474 -13.58 -4.06 27.31
N LEU A 475 -14.37 -5.13 27.21
CA LEU A 475 -13.94 -6.36 26.53
C LEU A 475 -13.83 -6.13 25.02
N LEU A 476 -14.81 -5.46 24.41
CA LEU A 476 -14.76 -5.11 22.99
C LEU A 476 -13.54 -4.24 22.67
N TRP A 477 -13.27 -3.24 23.50
CA TRP A 477 -12.08 -2.40 23.40
C TRP A 477 -10.80 -3.23 23.45
N ALA A 478 -10.66 -4.17 24.40
CA ALA A 478 -9.47 -5.00 24.48
C ALA A 478 -9.27 -5.90 23.24
N ILE A 479 -10.36 -6.44 22.67
CA ILE A 479 -10.32 -7.21 21.42
C ILE A 479 -9.91 -6.31 20.25
N ASP A 480 -10.49 -5.12 20.15
CA ASP A 480 -10.16 -4.16 19.10
C ASP A 480 -8.70 -3.68 19.21
N SER A 481 -8.21 -3.45 20.42
CA SER A 481 -6.80 -3.12 20.67
C SER A 481 -5.86 -4.26 20.30
N ALA A 482 -6.21 -5.52 20.57
CA ALA A 482 -5.44 -6.66 20.09
C ALA A 482 -5.37 -6.69 18.56
N VAL A 483 -6.51 -6.50 17.88
CA VAL A 483 -6.57 -6.50 16.41
C VAL A 483 -5.79 -5.32 15.82
N HIS A 484 -5.85 -4.15 16.46
CA HIS A 484 -5.08 -2.98 16.08
C HIS A 484 -3.58 -3.23 16.19
N SER A 485 -3.10 -3.70 17.35
CA SER A 485 -1.69 -4.03 17.56
C SER A 485 -1.19 -5.10 16.59
N ALA A 486 -2.00 -6.12 16.28
CA ALA A 486 -1.63 -7.11 15.25
C ALA A 486 -1.63 -6.52 13.83
N GLY A 487 -2.53 -5.58 13.54
CA GLY A 487 -2.64 -4.91 12.23
C GLY A 487 -1.39 -4.10 11.89
N GLN A 488 -0.74 -3.51 12.90
CA GLN A 488 0.52 -2.75 12.78
C GLN A 488 1.72 -3.59 12.33
N ILE A 489 1.66 -4.91 12.49
CA ILE A 489 2.74 -5.88 12.25
C ILE A 489 2.24 -7.03 11.39
N ARG A 490 1.37 -6.72 10.42
CA ARG A 490 0.69 -7.73 9.57
C ARG A 490 1.67 -8.61 8.80
N ASP A 491 2.84 -8.08 8.43
CA ASP A 491 3.93 -8.81 7.77
C ASP A 491 4.50 -9.95 8.62
N ARG A 492 4.30 -9.90 9.95
CA ARG A 492 4.81 -10.87 10.93
C ARG A 492 3.83 -11.98 11.30
N PHE A 493 2.58 -11.89 10.83
CA PHE A 493 1.56 -12.89 11.11
C PHE A 493 1.38 -13.86 9.95
N SER A 494 1.09 -15.12 10.30
CA SER A 494 0.54 -16.05 9.32
C SER A 494 -0.85 -15.55 8.88
N PRO A 495 -1.26 -15.84 7.62
CA PRO A 495 -2.62 -15.53 7.17
C PRO A 495 -3.69 -16.07 8.14
N ASP A 496 -3.51 -17.29 8.66
CA ASP A 496 -4.46 -17.92 9.58
C ASP A 496 -4.53 -17.23 10.94
N GLY A 497 -3.39 -16.79 11.48
CA GLY A 497 -3.36 -16.04 12.75
C GLY A 497 -4.10 -14.71 12.64
N TRP A 498 -3.94 -14.01 11.52
CA TRP A 498 -4.69 -12.79 11.22
C TRP A 498 -6.19 -13.05 11.04
N LEU A 499 -6.56 -14.12 10.32
CA LEU A 499 -7.95 -14.52 10.14
C LEU A 499 -8.62 -14.86 11.47
N ALA A 500 -7.95 -15.62 12.35
CA ALA A 500 -8.48 -15.96 13.67
C ALA A 500 -8.79 -14.72 14.52
N LEU A 501 -7.90 -13.71 14.49
CA LEU A 501 -8.09 -12.48 15.27
C LEU A 501 -9.20 -11.58 14.69
N THR A 502 -9.28 -11.48 13.36
CA THR A 502 -10.35 -10.73 12.69
C THR A 502 -11.72 -11.39 12.83
N ASP A 503 -11.78 -12.72 12.80
CA ASP A 503 -12.98 -13.52 13.09
C ASP A 503 -13.41 -13.38 14.56
N LEU A 504 -12.47 -13.36 15.51
CA LEU A 504 -12.75 -13.05 16.91
C LEU A 504 -13.43 -11.68 17.06
N ARG A 505 -12.87 -10.63 16.43
CA ARG A 505 -13.43 -9.27 16.46
C ARG A 505 -14.81 -9.20 15.81
N LYS A 506 -14.99 -9.83 14.65
CA LYS A 506 -16.30 -9.88 13.98
C LYS A 506 -17.34 -10.54 14.89
N THR A 507 -16.99 -11.69 15.46
CA THR A 507 -17.88 -12.44 16.35
C THR A 507 -18.25 -11.63 17.60
N SER A 508 -17.28 -10.95 18.23
CA SER A 508 -17.54 -10.15 19.43
C SER A 508 -18.46 -8.95 19.15
N ARG A 509 -18.31 -8.31 17.98
CA ARG A 509 -19.20 -7.23 17.53
C ARG A 509 -20.61 -7.72 17.21
N ASP A 510 -20.74 -8.87 16.55
CA ASP A 510 -22.03 -9.49 16.29
C ASP A 510 -22.76 -9.87 17.59
N PHE A 511 -22.01 -10.35 18.60
CA PHE A 511 -22.54 -10.63 19.94
C PHE A 511 -22.95 -9.38 20.70
N ALA A 512 -22.22 -8.27 20.57
CA ALA A 512 -22.55 -7.02 21.24
C ALA A 512 -23.97 -6.51 20.93
N ALA A 513 -24.50 -6.81 19.74
CA ALA A 513 -25.84 -6.40 19.33
C ALA A 513 -26.97 -7.30 19.85
N ARG A 514 -26.68 -8.51 20.35
CA ARG A 514 -27.70 -9.56 20.55
C ARG A 514 -27.64 -10.25 21.91
N VAL A 515 -26.47 -10.29 22.54
CA VAL A 515 -26.21 -11.09 23.74
C VAL A 515 -26.66 -10.34 24.99
N ARG A 516 -27.47 -11.01 25.82
CA ARG A 516 -27.91 -10.51 27.13
C ARG A 516 -27.15 -11.21 28.27
N PRO A 517 -27.05 -10.60 29.47
CA PRO A 517 -26.49 -11.27 30.64
C PRO A 517 -27.22 -12.59 30.98
N GLY A 518 -26.51 -13.52 31.61
CA GLY A 518 -27.02 -14.86 31.93
C GLY A 518 -26.60 -15.93 30.91
N ASP A 519 -27.53 -16.77 30.46
CA ASP A 519 -27.20 -17.95 29.63
C ASP A 519 -26.61 -17.56 28.26
N ASP A 520 -27.16 -16.52 27.63
CA ASP A 520 -26.67 -16.00 26.34
C ASP A 520 -25.20 -15.55 26.45
N ALA A 521 -24.87 -14.74 27.46
CA ALA A 521 -23.51 -14.31 27.72
C ALA A 521 -22.58 -15.49 28.04
N THR A 522 -23.04 -16.49 28.79
CA THR A 522 -22.25 -17.71 29.09
C THR A 522 -21.84 -18.45 27.82
N ARG A 523 -22.79 -18.63 26.89
CA ARG A 523 -22.54 -19.25 25.58
C ARG A 523 -21.63 -18.40 24.72
N ALA A 524 -21.86 -17.08 24.67
CA ALA A 524 -21.03 -16.13 23.94
C ALA A 524 -19.57 -16.16 24.44
N MET A 525 -19.35 -16.07 25.75
CA MET A 525 -18.01 -16.12 26.35
C MET A 525 -17.31 -17.46 26.06
N THR A 526 -18.05 -18.57 26.00
CA THR A 526 -17.50 -19.88 25.60
C THR A 526 -17.00 -19.89 24.15
N VAL A 527 -17.74 -19.27 23.23
CA VAL A 527 -17.31 -19.11 21.84
C VAL A 527 -16.08 -18.22 21.75
N LEU A 528 -16.04 -17.10 22.47
CA LEU A 528 -14.88 -16.19 22.48
C LEU A 528 -13.63 -16.87 23.05
N LEU A 529 -13.73 -17.67 24.12
CA LEU A 529 -12.59 -18.44 24.65
C LEU A 529 -12.05 -19.42 23.62
N ARG A 530 -12.93 -20.09 22.87
CA ARG A 530 -12.48 -21.03 21.82
C ARG A 530 -11.72 -20.30 20.71
N LYS A 531 -12.20 -19.13 20.28
CA LYS A 531 -11.53 -18.30 19.27
C LYS A 531 -10.20 -17.73 19.77
N LEU A 532 -10.13 -17.26 21.02
CA LEU A 532 -8.90 -16.83 21.68
C LEU A 532 -7.87 -17.96 21.79
N ALA A 533 -8.31 -19.16 22.20
CA ALA A 533 -7.46 -20.34 22.25
C ALA A 533 -6.95 -20.74 20.85
N GLY A 534 -7.81 -20.66 19.83
CA GLY A 534 -7.42 -20.87 18.44
C GLY A 534 -6.35 -19.89 17.96
N PHE A 535 -6.53 -18.58 18.22
CA PHE A 535 -5.51 -17.57 17.95
C PHE A 535 -4.19 -17.86 18.69
N SER A 536 -4.26 -18.13 19.99
CA SER A 536 -3.10 -18.47 20.81
C SER A 536 -2.35 -19.70 20.28
N GLY A 537 -3.08 -20.74 19.87
CA GLY A 537 -2.52 -21.95 19.28
C GLY A 537 -1.82 -21.66 17.96
N LEU A 538 -2.47 -20.92 17.05
CA LEU A 538 -1.88 -20.54 15.77
C LEU A 538 -0.61 -19.70 15.92
N VAL A 539 -0.59 -18.78 16.89
CA VAL A 539 0.61 -18.00 17.24
C VAL A 539 1.72 -18.93 17.76
N HIS A 540 1.39 -19.86 18.65
CA HIS A 540 2.37 -20.78 19.23
C HIS A 540 3.01 -21.70 18.19
N GLU A 541 2.22 -22.20 17.23
CA GLU A 541 2.67 -23.14 16.21
C GLU A 541 3.36 -22.45 15.01
N ASN A 542 2.84 -21.30 14.55
CA ASN A 542 3.28 -20.71 13.28
C ASN A 542 4.24 -19.53 13.42
N MET A 543 4.38 -18.94 14.61
CA MET A 543 5.27 -17.78 14.80
C MET A 543 6.70 -18.25 15.03
N TYR A 544 7.64 -17.69 14.26
CA TYR A 544 9.06 -17.95 14.48
C TYR A 544 9.50 -17.54 15.90
N ARG A 545 10.20 -18.44 16.60
CA ARG A 545 10.68 -18.26 17.99
C ARG A 545 11.89 -17.32 18.12
N PHE A 546 11.84 -16.18 17.44
CA PHE A 546 12.84 -15.10 17.54
C PHE A 546 12.42 -14.03 18.55
N ALA A 547 13.07 -12.86 18.54
CA ALA A 547 12.78 -11.75 19.45
C ALA A 547 11.30 -11.37 19.46
N GLY A 548 10.61 -11.37 18.30
CA GLY A 548 9.20 -11.01 18.23
C GLY A 548 8.30 -11.90 19.10
N TRP A 549 8.50 -13.22 19.03
CA TRP A 549 7.76 -14.17 19.88
C TRP A 549 8.03 -13.92 21.36
N ARG A 550 9.28 -13.56 21.73
CA ARG A 550 9.63 -13.24 23.12
C ARG A 550 8.89 -12.00 23.62
N PHE A 551 8.80 -10.92 22.82
CA PHE A 551 8.04 -9.73 23.22
C PHE A 551 6.55 -10.03 23.42
N LEU A 552 5.97 -10.83 22.52
CA LEU A 552 4.60 -11.30 22.67
C LEU A 552 4.39 -12.08 23.98
N GLU A 553 5.28 -13.02 24.27
CA GLU A 553 5.22 -13.84 25.48
C GLU A 553 5.47 -13.02 26.76
N ILE A 554 6.38 -12.04 26.72
CA ILE A 554 6.59 -11.09 27.83
C ILE A 554 5.29 -10.34 28.10
N GLY A 555 4.62 -9.86 27.06
CA GLY A 555 3.33 -9.15 27.19
C GLY A 555 2.28 -10.02 27.88
N ARG A 556 2.12 -11.27 27.42
CA ARG A 556 1.19 -12.22 28.04
C ARG A 556 1.51 -12.49 29.50
N ARG A 557 2.77 -12.82 29.82
CA ARG A 557 3.19 -13.14 31.19
C ARG A 557 3.05 -11.95 32.13
N LEU A 558 3.39 -10.76 31.66
CA LEU A 558 3.25 -9.52 32.42
C LEU A 558 1.78 -9.25 32.75
N GLU A 559 0.91 -9.32 31.76
CA GLU A 559 -0.51 -9.09 31.97
C GLU A 559 -1.13 -10.14 32.90
N ARG A 560 -0.79 -11.42 32.71
CA ARG A 560 -1.21 -12.50 33.62
C ARG A 560 -0.75 -12.26 35.05
N GLY A 561 0.51 -11.84 35.23
CA GLY A 561 1.06 -11.51 36.55
C GLY A 561 0.30 -10.37 37.23
N ILE A 562 0.02 -9.28 36.49
CA ILE A 562 -0.76 -8.14 36.98
C ILE A 562 -2.17 -8.58 37.40
N GLN A 563 -2.83 -9.40 36.59
CA GLN A 563 -4.18 -9.89 36.91
C GLN A 563 -4.19 -10.81 38.12
N LEU A 564 -3.26 -11.76 38.21
CA LEU A 564 -3.16 -12.65 39.36
C LEU A 564 -2.87 -11.86 40.64
N ALA A 565 -1.91 -10.92 40.61
CA ALA A 565 -1.62 -10.06 41.75
C ALA A 565 -2.84 -9.20 42.14
N GLY A 566 -3.55 -8.63 41.16
CA GLY A 566 -4.76 -7.86 41.40
C GLY A 566 -5.91 -8.67 42.00
N ILE A 567 -6.12 -9.91 41.53
CA ILE A 567 -7.11 -10.84 42.09
C ILE A 567 -6.72 -11.24 43.52
N VAL A 568 -5.45 -11.59 43.76
CA VAL A 568 -4.98 -11.96 45.10
C VAL A 568 -5.15 -10.79 46.06
N GLY A 569 -4.70 -9.58 45.68
CA GLY A 569 -4.87 -8.38 46.48
C GLY A 569 -6.34 -8.13 46.83
N TRP A 570 -7.22 -8.24 45.83
CA TRP A 570 -8.67 -8.11 46.04
C TRP A 570 -9.24 -9.09 47.07
N PHE A 571 -8.76 -10.34 47.09
CA PHE A 571 -9.22 -11.34 48.06
C PHE A 571 -8.56 -11.21 49.44
N THR A 572 -7.38 -10.60 49.54
CA THR A 572 -6.64 -10.50 50.80
C THR A 572 -6.85 -9.18 51.55
N GLY A 573 -7.43 -8.16 50.90
CA GLY A 573 -7.64 -6.82 51.47
C GLY A 573 -6.53 -5.86 51.08
#